data_AF-T0ZXN9-F1
#
_entry.id   AF-T0ZXN9-F1
#
_cell.length_a   1.000
_cell.length_b   1.000
_cell.length_c   1.000
_cell.angle_alpha   90.00
_cell.angle_beta   90.00
_cell.angle_gamma   90.00
#
_symmetry.space_group_name_H-M   'P 1'
#
loop_
_entity.id
_entity.type
_entity.pdbx_description
1 polymer ?
#
loop_
_entity_poly.entity_id
_entity_poly.type
_entity_poly.pdbx_seq_one_letter_code
_entity_poly.pdbx_strand_id
1 'polypeptide(L)'
;MEGMPDPLRADLERLGAVLELVLTEAEGPALVADVATLRAATIQLRQTRGPAAEAATQRVVELVAGLDMGRAERVARAFTVYFQLVNLAEERHRARSLRERERGDQLVPESLAACVSAVRAEAGEDALVEVLNRLEVRPVLTAHPTEARRRAVVDALRRIGELMERMGKPVL
;
A
#
# COMPACT_ATOMS: atom_id res chain seq x y z
N MET A 1 7.82 9.12 -8.83
CA MET A 1 8.18 7.76 -8.39
C MET A 1 9.68 7.63 -8.09
N GLU A 2 10.41 8.74 -7.91
CA GLU A 2 11.77 8.73 -7.37
C GLU A 2 11.77 8.25 -5.91
N GLY A 3 12.69 7.35 -5.57
CA GLY A 3 12.86 6.79 -4.24
C GLY A 3 12.03 5.52 -3.93
N MET A 4 11.20 5.05 -4.85
CA MET A 4 10.44 3.81 -4.66
C MET A 4 11.29 2.57 -5.03
N PRO A 5 11.35 1.53 -4.18
CA PRO A 5 12.06 0.28 -4.50
C PRO A 5 11.53 -0.40 -5.77
N ASP A 6 12.42 -0.92 -6.61
CA ASP A 6 12.05 -1.52 -7.90
C ASP A 6 11.01 -2.66 -7.78
N PRO A 7 11.05 -3.55 -6.77
CA PRO A 7 10.02 -4.58 -6.62
C PRO A 7 8.63 -4.01 -6.32
N LEU A 8 8.54 -2.92 -5.57
CA LEU A 8 7.27 -2.24 -5.30
C LEU A 8 6.75 -1.55 -6.56
N ARG A 9 7.65 -0.90 -7.32
CA ARG A 9 7.32 -0.28 -8.61
C ARG A 9 6.72 -1.31 -9.58
N ALA A 10 7.37 -2.47 -9.73
CA ALA A 10 6.90 -3.52 -10.62
C ALA A 10 5.53 -4.09 -10.24
N ASP A 11 5.27 -4.26 -8.93
CA ASP A 11 3.95 -4.68 -8.43
C ASP A 11 2.86 -3.64 -8.75
N LEU A 12 3.14 -2.34 -8.53
CA LEU A 12 2.20 -1.26 -8.82
C LEU A 12 1.91 -1.11 -10.31
N GLU A 13 2.93 -1.22 -11.17
CA GLU A 13 2.77 -1.18 -12.62
C GLU A 13 1.89 -2.34 -13.11
N ARG A 14 2.14 -3.55 -12.61
CA ARG A 14 1.35 -4.74 -12.97
C ARG A 14 -0.10 -4.62 -12.53
N LEU A 15 -0.35 -4.25 -11.27
CA LEU A 15 -1.70 -4.09 -10.76
C LEU A 15 -2.43 -2.93 -11.45
N GLY A 16 -1.71 -1.85 -11.77
CA GLY A 16 -2.22 -0.74 -12.56
C GLY A 16 -2.68 -1.17 -13.95
N ALA A 17 -1.85 -1.94 -14.66
CA ALA A 17 -2.18 -2.47 -15.99
C ALA A 17 -3.41 -3.40 -15.96
N VAL A 18 -3.52 -4.27 -14.96
CA VAL A 18 -4.69 -5.15 -14.80
C VAL A 18 -5.94 -4.33 -14.49
N LEU A 19 -5.86 -3.33 -13.62
CA LEU A 19 -6.99 -2.46 -13.32
C LEU A 19 -7.44 -1.69 -14.57
N GLU A 20 -6.50 -1.17 -15.35
CA GLU A 20 -6.80 -0.45 -16.60
C GLU A 20 -7.52 -1.34 -17.62
N LEU A 21 -7.07 -2.59 -17.78
CA LEU A 21 -7.74 -3.59 -18.62
C LEU A 21 -9.19 -3.81 -18.15
N VAL A 22 -9.39 -4.10 -16.86
CA VAL A 22 -10.72 -4.35 -16.29
C VAL A 22 -11.64 -3.14 -16.43
N LEU A 23 -11.13 -1.93 -16.19
CA LEU A 23 -11.91 -0.70 -16.37
C LEU A 23 -12.27 -0.46 -17.84
N THR A 24 -11.36 -0.76 -18.75
CA THR A 24 -11.60 -0.66 -20.20
C THR A 24 -12.73 -1.62 -20.61
N GLU A 25 -12.69 -2.87 -20.15
CA GLU A 25 -13.71 -3.88 -20.46
C GLU A 25 -15.07 -3.55 -19.83
N ALA A 26 -15.09 -3.10 -18.57
CA ALA A 26 -16.33 -2.91 -17.82
C ALA A 26 -17.04 -1.59 -18.12
N GLU A 27 -16.28 -0.52 -18.35
CA GLU A 27 -16.79 0.87 -18.37
C GLU A 27 -16.33 1.68 -19.59
N GLY A 28 -15.46 1.09 -20.41
CA GLY A 28 -14.95 1.68 -21.64
C GLY A 28 -13.72 2.58 -21.45
N PRO A 29 -13.01 2.88 -22.56
CA PRO A 29 -11.76 3.65 -22.54
C PRO A 29 -11.94 5.10 -22.05
N ALA A 30 -13.14 5.66 -22.18
CA ALA A 30 -13.41 6.99 -21.67
C ALA A 30 -13.24 7.05 -20.14
N LEU A 31 -13.67 6.03 -19.39
CA LEU A 31 -13.54 6.07 -17.92
C LEU A 31 -12.08 6.03 -17.50
N VAL A 32 -11.29 5.20 -18.19
CA VAL A 32 -9.84 5.11 -17.99
C VAL A 32 -9.18 6.46 -18.23
N ALA A 33 -9.58 7.17 -19.30
CA ALA A 33 -9.07 8.50 -19.59
C ALA A 33 -9.38 9.48 -18.45
N ASP A 34 -10.63 9.54 -17.97
CA ASP A 34 -11.01 10.45 -16.88
C ASP A 34 -10.21 10.17 -15.60
N VAL A 35 -10.06 8.90 -15.23
CA VAL A 35 -9.28 8.47 -14.07
C VAL A 35 -7.80 8.86 -14.24
N ALA A 36 -7.22 8.62 -15.42
CA ALA A 36 -5.83 8.96 -15.71
C ALA A 36 -5.60 10.47 -15.69
N THR A 37 -6.50 11.25 -16.29
CA THR A 37 -6.43 12.72 -16.31
C THR A 37 -6.55 13.31 -14.91
N LEU A 38 -7.52 12.85 -14.12
CA LEU A 38 -7.70 13.33 -12.75
C LEU A 38 -6.53 12.92 -11.84
N ARG A 39 -5.99 11.70 -12.00
CA ARG A 39 -4.78 11.25 -11.29
C ARG A 39 -3.57 12.11 -11.64
N ALA A 40 -3.35 12.41 -12.92
CA ALA A 40 -2.23 13.25 -13.35
C ALA A 40 -2.35 14.67 -12.78
N ALA A 41 -3.55 15.27 -12.85
CA ALA A 41 -3.80 16.61 -12.32
C ALA A 41 -3.58 16.69 -10.80
N THR A 42 -4.03 15.68 -10.04
CA THR A 42 -3.84 15.63 -8.58
C THR A 42 -2.39 15.41 -8.18
N ILE A 43 -1.62 14.60 -8.93
CA ILE A 43 -0.17 14.47 -8.74
C ILE A 43 0.53 15.80 -9.00
N GLN A 44 0.19 16.47 -10.10
CA GLN A 44 0.74 17.79 -10.44
C GLN A 44 0.44 18.82 -9.35
N LEU A 45 -0.79 18.86 -8.85
CA LEU A 45 -1.18 19.74 -7.74
C LEU A 45 -0.29 19.49 -6.51
N ARG A 46 -0.08 18.23 -6.12
CA ARG A 46 0.77 17.87 -4.97
C ARG A 46 2.24 18.33 -5.12
N GLN A 47 2.73 18.39 -6.36
CA GLN A 47 4.10 18.80 -6.66
C GLN A 47 4.25 20.32 -6.85
N THR A 48 3.15 21.03 -7.08
CA THR A 48 3.14 22.46 -7.35
C THR A 48 3.15 23.26 -6.03
N ARG A 49 3.96 24.32 -5.96
CA ARG A 49 4.04 25.21 -4.79
C ARG A 49 3.93 26.67 -5.20
N GLY A 50 3.59 27.52 -4.22
CA GLY A 50 3.47 28.96 -4.43
C GLY A 50 2.25 29.33 -5.29
N PRO A 51 2.27 30.50 -5.96
CA PRO A 51 1.13 31.03 -6.70
C PRO A 51 0.55 30.08 -7.77
N ALA A 52 1.36 29.19 -8.33
CA ALA A 52 0.91 28.19 -9.31
C ALA A 52 -0.03 27.11 -8.73
N ALA A 53 -0.05 26.93 -7.39
CA ALA A 53 -0.89 25.93 -6.74
C ALA A 53 -2.38 26.25 -6.83
N GLU A 54 -2.75 27.53 -6.90
CA GLU A 54 -4.15 27.96 -7.08
C GLU A 54 -4.68 27.51 -8.45
N ALA A 55 -3.92 27.74 -9.52
CA ALA A 55 -4.29 27.29 -10.86
C ALA A 55 -4.37 25.76 -10.96
N ALA A 56 -3.45 25.04 -10.32
CA ALA A 56 -3.49 23.58 -10.27
C ALA A 56 -4.72 23.06 -9.49
N THR A 57 -5.10 23.75 -8.41
CA THR A 57 -6.30 23.44 -7.63
C THR A 57 -7.55 23.64 -8.47
N GLN A 58 -7.65 24.80 -9.14
CA GLN A 58 -8.76 25.14 -10.01
C GLN A 58 -8.95 24.12 -11.14
N ARG A 59 -7.85 23.66 -11.75
CA ARG A 59 -7.88 22.59 -12.76
C ARG A 59 -8.50 21.29 -12.24
N VAL A 60 -8.16 20.87 -11.03
CA VAL A 60 -8.76 19.65 -10.42
C VAL A 60 -10.25 19.86 -10.15
N VAL A 61 -10.63 21.03 -9.64
CA VAL A 61 -12.04 21.38 -9.39
C VAL A 61 -12.84 21.34 -10.69
N GLU A 62 -12.34 21.92 -11.77
CA GLU A 62 -12.99 21.91 -13.08
C GLU A 62 -13.17 20.50 -13.64
N LEU A 63 -12.15 19.65 -13.53
CA LEU A 63 -12.25 18.25 -13.94
C LEU A 63 -13.35 17.51 -13.20
N VAL A 64 -13.47 17.72 -11.88
CA VAL A 64 -14.51 17.08 -11.06
C VAL A 64 -15.88 17.67 -11.37
N ALA A 65 -15.99 18.99 -11.53
CA ALA A 65 -17.24 19.68 -11.85
C ALA A 65 -17.78 19.33 -13.24
N GLY A 66 -16.92 18.90 -14.16
CA GLY A 66 -17.30 18.43 -15.50
C GLY A 66 -17.88 17.01 -15.53
N LEU A 67 -17.81 16.25 -14.43
CA LEU A 67 -18.37 14.90 -14.36
C LEU A 67 -19.85 14.96 -13.98
N ASP A 68 -20.70 14.26 -14.74
CA ASP A 68 -22.05 13.98 -14.26
C ASP A 68 -22.00 13.07 -13.01
N MET A 69 -23.11 13.00 -12.26
CA MET A 69 -23.14 12.28 -10.98
C MET A 69 -22.78 10.79 -11.12
N GLY A 70 -23.29 10.13 -12.16
CA GLY A 70 -23.02 8.70 -12.41
C GLY A 70 -21.59 8.47 -12.89
N ARG A 71 -21.00 9.45 -13.58
CA ARG A 71 -19.60 9.43 -13.96
C ARG A 71 -18.68 9.64 -12.76
N ALA A 72 -19.00 10.60 -11.91
CA ALA A 72 -18.28 10.86 -10.67
C ALA A 72 -18.27 9.63 -9.75
N GLU A 73 -19.40 8.93 -9.61
CA GLU A 73 -19.48 7.68 -8.83
C GLU A 73 -18.54 6.61 -9.39
N ARG A 74 -18.52 6.41 -10.71
CA ARG A 74 -17.64 5.42 -11.37
C ARG A 74 -16.16 5.77 -11.23
N VAL A 75 -15.80 7.05 -11.38
CA VAL A 75 -14.44 7.53 -11.13
C VAL A 75 -14.03 7.29 -9.68
N ALA A 76 -14.90 7.60 -8.70
CA ALA A 76 -14.65 7.36 -7.28
C ALA A 76 -14.47 5.86 -6.97
N ARG A 77 -15.27 4.98 -7.58
CA ARG A 77 -15.10 3.52 -7.48
C ARG A 77 -13.76 3.07 -8.06
N ALA A 78 -13.36 3.57 -9.23
CA ALA A 78 -12.08 3.25 -9.83
C ALA A 78 -10.90 3.66 -8.92
N PHE A 79 -10.94 4.86 -8.34
CA PHE A 79 -9.93 5.28 -7.35
C PHE A 79 -9.97 4.44 -6.08
N THR A 80 -11.15 4.03 -5.60
CA THR A 80 -11.27 3.15 -4.44
C THR A 80 -10.55 1.82 -4.68
N VAL A 81 -10.77 1.18 -5.83
CA VAL A 81 -10.08 -0.06 -6.21
C VAL A 81 -8.57 0.19 -6.39
N TYR A 82 -8.20 1.27 -7.08
CA TYR A 82 -6.79 1.66 -7.24
C TYR A 82 -6.07 1.76 -5.89
N PHE A 83 -6.63 2.48 -4.91
CA PHE A 83 -6.00 2.64 -3.60
C PHE A 83 -5.96 1.33 -2.80
N GLN A 84 -6.96 0.46 -2.94
CA GLN A 84 -6.91 -0.87 -2.35
C GLN A 84 -5.74 -1.70 -2.91
N LEU A 85 -5.49 -1.61 -4.22
CA LEU A 85 -4.38 -2.30 -4.88
C LEU A 85 -3.01 -1.71 -4.51
N VAL A 86 -2.91 -0.37 -4.40
CA VAL A 86 -1.70 0.30 -3.91
C VAL A 86 -1.36 -0.16 -2.49
N ASN A 87 -2.33 -0.12 -1.59
CA ASN A 87 -2.15 -0.56 -0.20
C ASN A 87 -1.72 -2.02 -0.12
N LEU A 88 -2.33 -2.89 -0.94
CA LEU A 88 -1.93 -4.29 -1.03
C LEU A 88 -0.47 -4.41 -1.48
N ALA A 89 -0.06 -3.73 -2.55
CA ALA A 89 1.33 -3.78 -3.04
C ALA A 89 2.33 -3.32 -1.97
N GLU A 90 2.02 -2.25 -1.24
CA GLU A 90 2.86 -1.74 -0.15
C GLU A 90 2.96 -2.71 1.03
N GLU A 91 1.83 -3.29 1.47
CA GLU A 91 1.80 -4.29 2.54
C GLU A 91 2.63 -5.52 2.15
N ARG A 92 2.46 -5.99 0.91
CA ARG A 92 3.21 -7.12 0.35
C ARG A 92 4.71 -6.84 0.28
N HIS A 93 5.09 -5.65 -0.16
CA HIS A 93 6.48 -5.23 -0.18
C HIS A 93 7.06 -5.16 1.24
N ARG A 94 6.35 -4.54 2.19
CA ARG A 94 6.76 -4.48 3.60
C ARG A 94 6.97 -5.88 4.19
N ALA A 95 6.07 -6.82 3.91
CA ALA A 95 6.20 -8.22 4.34
C ALA A 95 7.42 -8.91 3.71
N ARG A 96 7.73 -8.67 2.42
CA ARG A 96 8.95 -9.20 1.78
C ARG A 96 10.21 -8.63 2.43
N SER A 97 10.27 -7.30 2.62
CA SER A 97 11.42 -6.65 3.23
C SER A 97 11.66 -7.10 4.67
N LEU A 98 10.61 -7.40 5.45
CA LEU A 98 10.75 -7.96 6.79
C LEU A 98 11.36 -9.38 6.74
N ARG A 99 10.86 -10.25 5.87
CA ARG A 99 11.40 -11.62 5.71
C ARG A 99 12.84 -11.64 5.18
N GLU A 100 13.21 -10.71 4.30
CA GLU A 100 14.58 -10.58 3.80
C GLU A 100 15.54 -10.18 4.93
N ARG A 101 15.12 -9.25 5.80
CA ARG A 101 15.87 -8.86 7.00
C ARG A 101 16.06 -10.04 7.96
N GLU A 102 15.04 -10.89 8.13
CA GLU A 102 15.12 -12.09 8.99
C GLU A 102 16.04 -13.19 8.42
N ARG A 103 16.30 -13.20 7.11
CA ARG A 103 17.17 -14.20 6.45
C ARG A 103 18.65 -13.85 6.45
N GLY A 104 19.00 -12.61 6.76
CA GLY A 104 20.40 -12.20 6.88
C GLY A 104 21.06 -12.83 8.10
N ASP A 105 22.32 -13.24 7.96
CA ASP A 105 23.13 -13.78 9.07
C ASP A 105 23.57 -12.67 10.06
N GLN A 106 23.23 -11.42 9.77
CA GLN A 106 23.53 -10.25 10.60
C GLN A 106 22.30 -9.84 11.41
N LEU A 107 22.53 -9.50 12.69
CA LEU A 107 21.50 -8.91 13.54
C LEU A 107 20.98 -7.61 12.92
N VAL A 108 19.69 -7.58 12.62
CA VAL A 108 19.00 -6.39 12.11
C VAL A 108 18.94 -5.36 13.24
N PRO A 109 19.44 -4.12 13.06
CA PRO A 109 19.33 -3.08 14.07
C PRO A 109 17.87 -2.87 14.50
N GLU A 110 17.64 -2.63 15.80
CA GLU A 110 16.31 -2.45 16.40
C GLU A 110 15.37 -3.68 16.28
N SER A 111 15.89 -4.84 15.88
CA SER A 111 15.11 -6.09 15.92
C SER A 111 15.04 -6.68 17.33
N LEU A 112 14.06 -7.57 17.54
CA LEU A 112 13.96 -8.34 18.79
C LEU A 112 15.24 -9.14 19.07
N ALA A 113 15.84 -9.74 18.04
CA ALA A 113 17.09 -10.49 18.17
C ALA A 113 18.26 -9.59 18.60
N ALA A 114 18.36 -8.37 18.04
CA ALA A 114 19.36 -7.39 18.46
C ALA A 114 19.13 -6.93 19.91
N CYS A 115 17.88 -6.70 20.30
CA CYS A 115 17.50 -6.36 21.66
C CYS A 115 17.87 -7.48 22.66
N VAL A 116 17.53 -8.73 22.34
CA VAL A 116 17.89 -9.91 23.15
C VAL A 116 19.41 -10.02 23.31
N SER A 117 20.15 -9.86 22.21
CA SER A 117 21.62 -9.89 22.23
C SER A 117 22.21 -8.77 23.11
N ALA A 118 21.68 -7.55 23.01
CA ALA A 118 22.11 -6.41 23.81
C ALA A 118 21.85 -6.62 25.30
N VAL A 119 20.63 -7.05 25.68
CA VAL A 119 20.28 -7.32 27.08
C VAL A 119 21.13 -8.46 27.64
N ARG A 120 21.36 -9.53 26.88
CA ARG A 120 22.25 -10.63 27.29
C ARG A 120 23.68 -10.12 27.54
N ALA A 121 24.19 -9.26 26.67
CA ALA A 121 25.55 -8.72 26.79
C ALA A 121 25.72 -7.76 27.99
N GLU A 122 24.69 -6.97 28.29
CA GLU A 122 24.73 -5.95 29.35
C GLU A 122 24.36 -6.49 30.73
N ALA A 123 23.35 -7.36 30.81
CA ALA A 123 22.74 -7.80 32.07
C ALA A 123 22.88 -9.31 32.34
N GLY A 124 23.37 -10.09 31.37
CA GLY A 124 23.54 -11.54 31.49
C GLY A 124 22.27 -12.36 31.21
N GLU A 125 22.45 -13.68 31.17
CA GLU A 125 21.39 -14.62 30.78
C GLU A 125 20.24 -14.70 31.80
N ASP A 126 20.56 -14.70 33.10
CA ASP A 126 19.54 -14.83 34.15
C ASP A 126 18.59 -13.63 34.17
N ALA A 127 19.12 -12.42 33.97
CA ALA A 127 18.32 -11.19 33.88
C ALA A 127 17.42 -11.18 32.64
N LEU A 128 17.93 -11.67 31.50
CA LEU A 128 17.13 -11.81 30.27
C LEU A 128 15.95 -12.77 30.51
N VAL A 129 16.18 -13.91 31.15
CA VAL A 129 15.13 -14.88 31.48
C VAL A 129 14.08 -14.28 32.41
N GLU A 130 14.49 -13.50 33.41
CA GLU A 130 13.54 -12.82 34.31
C GLU A 130 12.64 -11.82 33.56
N VAL A 131 13.22 -11.03 32.65
CA VAL A 131 12.47 -10.07 31.82
C VAL A 131 11.49 -10.79 30.91
N LEU A 132 11.92 -11.86 30.22
CA LEU A 132 11.06 -12.63 29.32
C LEU A 132 9.90 -13.30 30.08
N ASN A 133 10.14 -13.80 31.29
CA ASN A 133 9.10 -14.40 32.14
C ASN A 133 8.02 -13.40 32.59
N ARG A 134 8.34 -12.09 32.60
CA ARG A 134 7.42 -11.01 33.00
C ARG A 134 6.84 -10.24 31.84
N LEU A 135 7.36 -10.44 30.62
CA LEU A 135 6.93 -9.70 29.44
C LEU A 135 5.50 -10.09 29.06
N GLU A 136 4.62 -9.10 29.02
CA GLU A 136 3.25 -9.28 28.58
C GLU A 136 2.89 -8.26 27.51
N VAL A 137 2.40 -8.76 26.37
CA VAL A 137 1.90 -7.94 25.26
C VAL A 137 0.42 -8.24 25.08
N ARG A 138 -0.44 -7.25 25.29
CA ARG A 138 -1.89 -7.35 25.09
C ARG A 138 -2.35 -6.41 23.96
N PRO A 139 -2.46 -6.90 22.71
CA PRO A 139 -3.04 -6.10 21.64
C PRO A 139 -4.52 -5.83 21.93
N VAL A 140 -4.89 -4.56 22.04
CA VAL A 140 -6.29 -4.15 22.16
C VAL A 140 -6.78 -3.75 20.77
N LEU A 141 -7.55 -4.63 20.16
CA LEU A 141 -8.16 -4.34 18.86
C LEU A 141 -9.33 -3.39 19.09
N THR A 142 -9.23 -2.20 18.49
CA THR A 142 -10.32 -1.23 18.48
C THR A 142 -11.01 -1.28 17.13
N ALA A 143 -12.33 -1.03 17.12
CA ALA A 143 -13.01 -0.79 15.86
C ALA A 143 -12.52 0.54 15.29
N HIS A 144 -12.02 0.55 14.05
CA HIS A 144 -11.76 1.79 13.35
C HIS A 144 -13.10 2.32 12.79
N PRO A 145 -13.58 3.51 13.20
CA PRO A 145 -14.95 3.96 12.93
C PRO A 145 -15.31 4.17 11.45
N THR A 146 -14.33 4.17 10.54
CA THR A 146 -14.50 4.45 9.11
C THR A 146 -14.02 3.31 8.20
N GLU A 147 -13.50 2.22 8.76
CA GLU A 147 -12.79 1.18 8.01
C GLU A 147 -13.47 -0.19 8.05
N ALA A 148 -14.80 -0.21 8.18
CA ALA A 148 -15.60 -1.43 8.01
C ALA A 148 -15.57 -1.89 6.54
N ARG A 149 -14.47 -2.52 6.13
CA ARG A 149 -14.35 -3.15 4.81
C ARG A 149 -15.26 -4.39 4.77
N ARG A 150 -16.08 -4.49 3.72
CA ARG A 150 -16.91 -5.68 3.47
C ARG A 150 -16.01 -6.91 3.36
N ARG A 151 -16.36 -8.02 4.02
CA ARG A 151 -15.57 -9.26 4.03
C ARG A 151 -15.20 -9.75 2.62
N ALA A 152 -16.13 -9.68 1.68
CA ALA A 152 -15.87 -10.06 0.28
C ALA A 152 -14.72 -9.26 -0.37
N VAL A 153 -14.56 -7.99 -0.04
CA VAL A 153 -13.45 -7.15 -0.55
C VAL A 153 -12.13 -7.61 0.06
N VAL A 154 -12.11 -7.89 1.37
CA VAL A 154 -10.93 -8.42 2.05
C VAL A 154 -10.50 -9.76 1.45
N ASP A 155 -11.45 -10.66 1.20
CA ASP A 155 -11.17 -11.96 0.57
C ASP A 155 -10.63 -11.83 -0.86
N ALA A 156 -11.18 -10.90 -1.64
CA ALA A 156 -10.68 -10.61 -2.98
C ALA A 156 -9.23 -10.09 -2.94
N LEU A 157 -8.94 -9.12 -2.07
CA LEU A 157 -7.59 -8.55 -1.92
C LEU A 157 -6.58 -9.60 -1.44
N ARG A 158 -6.98 -10.46 -0.50
CA ARG A 158 -6.14 -11.59 -0.06
C ARG A 158 -5.82 -12.52 -1.22
N ARG A 159 -6.81 -12.91 -2.03
CA ARG A 159 -6.60 -13.76 -3.22
C ARG A 159 -5.68 -13.11 -4.25
N ILE A 160 -5.80 -11.80 -4.48
CA ILE A 160 -4.88 -11.05 -5.35
C ILE A 160 -3.46 -11.10 -4.78
N GLY A 161 -3.29 -10.86 -3.48
CA GLY A 161 -1.98 -10.95 -2.81
C GLY A 161 -1.32 -12.33 -2.94
N GLU A 162 -2.09 -13.41 -2.78
CA GLU A 162 -1.63 -14.79 -2.97
C GLU A 162 -1.23 -15.08 -4.44
N LEU A 163 -1.90 -14.47 -5.41
CA LEU A 163 -1.52 -14.57 -6.83
C LEU A 163 -0.22 -13.82 -7.12
N MET A 164 -0.07 -12.60 -6.57
CA MET A 164 1.17 -11.83 -6.68
C MET A 164 2.37 -12.60 -6.11
N GLU A 165 2.21 -13.27 -4.96
CA GLU A 165 3.26 -14.12 -4.39
C GLU A 165 3.70 -15.25 -5.31
N ARG A 166 2.74 -15.91 -5.97
CA ARG A 166 3.03 -17.02 -6.88
C ARG A 166 3.77 -16.56 -8.13
N MET A 167 3.41 -15.40 -8.68
CA MET A 167 4.06 -14.83 -9.86
C MET A 167 5.47 -14.28 -9.56
N GLY A 168 5.73 -13.86 -8.32
CA GLY A 168 7.05 -13.34 -7.89
C GLY A 168 8.08 -14.42 -7.54
N LYS A 169 7.69 -15.70 -7.52
CA LYS A 169 8.63 -16.82 -7.39
C LYS A 169 9.06 -17.26 -8.79
N PRO A 170 10.36 -17.45 -9.08
CA PRO A 170 10.74 -18.18 -10.28
C PRO A 170 10.03 -19.54 -10.23
N VAL A 171 9.35 -19.90 -11.31
CA VAL A 171 8.88 -21.28 -11.49
C VAL A 171 10.15 -22.14 -11.51
N LEU A 172 10.26 -23.03 -10.53
CA LEU A 172 11.35 -24.01 -10.43
C LEU A 172 11.44 -24.87 -11.69
#